data_AF-A0A812PJR8-F1
#
_entry.id   AF-A0A812PJR8-F1
#
_cell.length_a   1.000
_cell.length_b   1.000
_cell.length_c   1.000
_cell.angle_alpha   90.00
_cell.angle_beta   90.00
_cell.angle_gamma   90.00
#
_symmetry.space_group_name_H-M   'P 1'
#
loop_
_entity.id
_entity.type
_entity.pdbx_description
1 polymer ?
#
loop_
_entity_poly.entity_id
_entity_poly.type
_entity_poly.pdbx_seq_one_letter_code
_entity_poly.pdbx_strand_id
1 'polypeptide(L)'
;MGGNIQKSKAFRIPAVDGKNLSLDSPITRRVIDADALARAKRARRLGLYSIVHDCENELVNFDDHLTPGAVACALSHHAALRKVASDPAADWGLILEDDVSLVVPDVDRSIATILEQLPDHWSAVFLGYHNKYGCPHRRAVNSSYTRSEEEEAEPEPVFEIHDHNWGLYAWMVKKEAAQTLVDELFPISSQVDYAISKFLITRFLGEQDSQESLYLVFG
;
A
#
# COMPACT_ATOMS: atom_id res chain seq x y z
N MET A 1 -26.45 7.81 20.41
CA MET A 1 -25.33 7.87 21.38
C MET A 1 -24.24 8.70 20.74
N GLY A 2 -23.93 9.90 21.24
CA GLY A 2 -22.90 10.76 20.67
C GLY A 2 -21.51 10.32 21.13
N GLY A 3 -20.85 9.48 20.33
CA GLY A 3 -19.45 9.12 20.57
C GLY A 3 -18.55 10.34 20.38
N ASN A 4 -17.72 10.65 21.38
CA ASN A 4 -16.68 11.66 21.27
C ASN A 4 -15.72 11.22 20.16
N ILE A 5 -15.74 11.88 19.00
CA ILE A 5 -14.78 11.61 17.92
C ILE A 5 -13.40 12.03 18.45
N GLN A 6 -12.60 11.05 18.81
CA GLN A 6 -11.23 11.26 19.24
C GLN A 6 -10.47 11.86 18.05
N LYS A 7 -9.91 13.07 18.23
CA LYS A 7 -9.14 13.74 17.17
C LYS A 7 -8.04 12.80 16.69
N SER A 8 -8.12 12.37 15.43
CA SER A 8 -7.09 11.55 14.80
C SER A 8 -5.78 12.35 14.74
N LYS A 9 -4.65 11.68 15.02
CA LYS A 9 -3.32 12.27 14.90
C LYS A 9 -2.67 11.76 13.61
N ALA A 10 -2.41 12.67 12.68
CA ALA A 10 -1.59 12.37 11.52
C ALA A 10 -0.11 12.42 11.90
N PHE A 11 0.66 11.42 11.48
CA PHE A 11 2.11 11.37 11.67
C PHE A 11 2.79 11.29 10.30
N ARG A 12 3.81 12.12 10.10
CA ARG A 12 4.70 11.98 8.94
C ARG A 12 5.85 11.06 9.29
N ILE A 13 6.03 10.02 8.49
CA ILE A 13 7.17 9.12 8.57
C ILE A 13 8.13 9.53 7.45
N PRO A 14 9.42 9.79 7.75
CA PRO A 14 10.37 10.11 6.70
C PRO A 14 10.50 8.95 5.71
N ALA A 15 10.25 9.23 4.44
CA ALA A 15 10.52 8.29 3.37
C ALA A 15 12.04 8.05 3.26
N VAL A 16 12.42 6.81 2.94
CA VAL A 16 13.80 6.47 2.64
C VAL A 16 14.09 6.84 1.20
N ASP A 17 15.15 7.62 0.96
CA ASP A 17 15.57 7.98 -0.39
C ASP A 17 16.44 6.86 -1.00
N GLY A 18 15.95 6.21 -2.05
CA GLY A 18 16.67 5.15 -2.76
C GLY A 18 17.99 5.58 -3.39
N LYS A 19 18.21 6.88 -3.65
CA LYS A 19 19.48 7.41 -4.18
C LYS A 19 20.59 7.39 -3.12
N ASN A 20 20.23 7.69 -1.87
CA ASN A 20 21.14 7.79 -0.73
C ASN A 20 21.19 6.51 0.11
N LEU A 21 20.43 5.48 -0.27
CA LEU A 21 20.36 4.22 0.43
C LEU A 21 21.65 3.38 0.30
N SER A 22 22.14 2.92 1.45
CA SER A 22 23.15 1.86 1.52
C SER A 22 22.49 0.48 1.57
N LEU A 23 22.66 -0.31 0.51
CA LEU A 23 22.21 -1.71 0.45
C LEU A 23 22.96 -2.64 1.41
N ASP A 24 24.01 -2.15 2.09
CA ASP A 24 24.76 -2.89 3.09
C ASP A 24 24.38 -2.54 4.53
N SER A 25 23.42 -1.63 4.70
CA SER A 25 23.01 -1.21 6.04
C SER A 25 22.39 -2.38 6.83
N PRO A 26 22.58 -2.42 8.17
CA PRO A 26 21.96 -3.44 9.00
C PRO A 26 20.42 -3.46 8.91
N ILE A 27 19.78 -2.30 8.69
CA ILE A 27 18.33 -2.23 8.54
C ILE A 27 17.86 -2.83 7.21
N THR A 28 18.58 -2.60 6.11
CA THR A 28 18.27 -3.22 4.82
C THR A 28 18.32 -4.74 4.91
N ARG A 29 19.34 -5.30 5.56
CA ARG A 29 19.48 -6.76 5.73
C ARG A 29 18.42 -7.39 6.64
N ARG A 30 17.70 -6.61 7.43
CA ARG A 30 16.56 -7.08 8.24
C ARG A 30 15.25 -7.07 7.47
N VAL A 31 15.13 -6.20 6.47
CA VAL A 31 13.89 -5.97 5.73
C VAL A 31 13.90 -6.70 4.39
N ILE A 32 15.07 -6.87 3.77
CA ILE A 32 15.21 -7.52 2.47
C ILE A 32 15.97 -8.83 2.61
N ASP A 33 15.45 -9.85 1.94
CA ASP A 33 16.05 -11.18 1.88
C ASP A 33 17.46 -11.11 1.28
N ALA A 34 18.35 -12.00 1.74
CA ALA A 34 19.76 -11.97 1.35
C ALA A 34 19.96 -12.15 -0.17
N ASP A 35 19.18 -13.03 -0.80
CA ASP A 35 19.29 -13.31 -2.23
C ASP A 35 18.68 -12.17 -3.05
N ALA A 36 17.53 -11.64 -2.62
CA ALA A 36 16.94 -10.45 -3.24
C ALA A 36 17.86 -9.23 -3.14
N LEU A 37 18.56 -9.06 -2.02
CA LEU A 37 19.55 -8.00 -1.84
C LEU A 37 20.78 -8.20 -2.73
N ALA A 38 21.25 -9.44 -2.92
CA ALA A 38 22.32 -9.76 -3.85
C ALA A 38 21.92 -9.44 -5.31
N ARG A 39 20.69 -9.79 -5.70
CA ARG A 39 20.10 -9.42 -7.01
C ARG A 39 20.02 -7.90 -7.18
N ALA A 40 19.53 -7.17 -6.17
CA ALA A 40 19.46 -5.71 -6.18
C ALA A 40 20.83 -5.04 -6.39
N LYS A 41 21.85 -5.53 -5.68
CA LYS A 41 23.24 -5.06 -5.83
C LYS A 41 23.78 -5.33 -7.23
N ARG A 42 23.51 -6.51 -7.79
CA ARG A 42 23.90 -6.87 -9.16
C ARG A 42 23.20 -5.97 -10.18
N ALA A 43 21.89 -5.78 -10.06
CA ALA A 43 21.11 -4.91 -10.93
C ALA A 43 21.64 -3.46 -10.92
N ARG A 44 21.88 -2.89 -9.73
CA ARG A 44 22.47 -1.55 -9.57
C ARG A 44 23.83 -1.44 -10.27
N ARG A 45 24.71 -2.44 -10.11
CA ARG A 45 26.05 -2.45 -10.75
C ARG A 45 25.96 -2.51 -12.27
N LEU A 46 24.96 -3.19 -12.81
CA LEU A 46 24.78 -3.39 -14.24
C LEU A 46 23.85 -2.34 -14.89
N GLY A 47 23.24 -1.45 -14.12
CA GLY A 47 22.26 -0.49 -14.63
C GLY A 47 20.98 -1.13 -15.15
N LEU A 48 20.54 -2.23 -14.53
CA LEU A 48 19.30 -2.92 -14.91
C LEU A 48 18.08 -2.22 -14.30
N TYR A 49 16.98 -2.20 -15.05
CA TYR A 49 15.68 -1.69 -14.65
C TYR A 49 14.71 -2.86 -14.48
N SER A 50 13.78 -2.74 -13.52
CA SER A 50 12.73 -3.74 -13.30
C SER A 50 11.65 -3.70 -14.38
N ILE A 51 11.44 -2.53 -14.99
CA ILE A 51 10.46 -2.31 -16.05
C ILE A 51 11.18 -1.65 -17.23
N VAL A 52 11.10 -2.25 -18.40
CA VAL A 52 11.65 -1.71 -19.65
C VAL A 52 10.53 -1.63 -20.67
N HIS A 53 10.34 -0.43 -21.23
CA HIS A 53 9.47 -0.20 -22.37
C HIS A 53 10.32 0.06 -23.62
N ASP A 54 9.79 -0.26 -24.79
CA ASP A 54 10.40 0.13 -26.07
C ASP A 54 10.07 1.57 -26.47
N CYS A 55 10.40 1.94 -27.71
CA CYS A 55 10.12 3.28 -28.24
C CYS A 55 8.64 3.57 -28.52
N GLU A 56 7.80 2.53 -28.56
CA GLU A 56 6.34 2.64 -28.71
C GLU A 56 5.63 2.64 -27.35
N ASN A 57 6.41 2.61 -26.25
CA ASN A 57 5.94 2.52 -24.86
C ASN A 57 5.28 1.17 -24.53
N GLU A 58 5.60 0.10 -25.27
CA GLU A 58 5.16 -1.26 -24.99
C GLU A 58 6.08 -1.95 -23.99
N LEU A 59 5.52 -2.72 -23.06
CA LEU A 59 6.29 -3.43 -22.03
C LEU A 59 7.07 -4.59 -22.68
N VAL A 60 8.40 -4.46 -22.76
CA VAL A 60 9.28 -5.48 -23.37
C VAL A 60 9.95 -6.39 -22.36
N ASN A 61 10.18 -5.90 -21.14
CA ASN A 61 10.78 -6.71 -20.08
C ASN A 61 10.29 -6.26 -18.71
N PHE A 62 9.92 -7.25 -17.91
CA PHE A 62 9.62 -7.11 -16.50
C PHE A 62 10.47 -8.10 -15.70
N ASP A 63 11.28 -7.59 -14.77
CA ASP A 63 12.04 -8.41 -13.83
C ASP A 63 11.70 -7.95 -12.41
N ASP A 64 11.35 -8.91 -11.56
CA ASP A 64 10.86 -8.66 -10.20
C ASP A 64 11.97 -8.28 -9.20
N HIS A 65 13.23 -8.15 -9.64
CA HIS A 65 14.32 -7.73 -8.76
C HIS A 65 14.05 -6.35 -8.13
N LEU A 66 14.56 -6.19 -6.92
CA LEU A 66 14.47 -4.93 -6.21
C LEU A 66 15.49 -3.93 -6.75
N THR A 67 14.99 -2.80 -7.30
CA THR A 67 15.82 -1.62 -7.53
C THR A 67 16.14 -0.93 -6.21
N PRO A 68 17.13 -0.01 -6.14
CA PRO A 68 17.35 0.79 -4.94
C PRO A 68 16.10 1.56 -4.47
N GLY A 69 15.27 2.01 -5.42
CA GLY A 69 13.97 2.62 -5.12
C GLY A 69 13.00 1.62 -4.47
N ALA A 70 12.88 0.41 -5.01
CA ALA A 70 12.04 -0.63 -4.43
C ALA A 70 12.47 -1.04 -3.01
N VAL A 71 13.78 -1.14 -2.75
CA VAL A 71 14.29 -1.37 -1.39
C VAL A 71 13.93 -0.22 -0.46
N ALA A 72 14.03 1.02 -0.92
CA ALA A 72 13.71 2.20 -0.13
C ALA A 72 12.20 2.29 0.17
N CYS A 73 11.36 1.94 -0.80
CA CYS A 73 9.92 1.77 -0.63
C CYS A 73 9.62 0.72 0.46
N ALA A 74 10.21 -0.48 0.37
CA ALA A 74 10.06 -1.54 1.37
C ALA A 74 10.46 -1.09 2.80
N LEU A 75 11.58 -0.38 2.93
CA LEU A 75 12.03 0.18 4.21
C LEU A 75 11.04 1.21 4.78
N SER A 76 10.46 2.04 3.91
CA SER A 76 9.49 3.07 4.28
C SER A 76 8.17 2.44 4.75
N HIS A 77 7.66 1.44 4.03
CA HIS A 77 6.47 0.68 4.45
C HIS A 77 6.71 -0.08 5.75
N HIS A 78 7.86 -0.73 5.92
CA HIS A 78 8.20 -1.39 7.19
C HIS A 78 8.21 -0.39 8.36
N ALA A 79 8.75 0.83 8.17
CA ALA A 79 8.69 1.88 9.18
C ALA A 79 7.25 2.34 9.48
N ALA A 80 6.42 2.46 8.44
CA ALA A 80 5.00 2.81 8.58
C ALA A 80 4.21 1.76 9.35
N LEU A 81 4.37 0.48 9.00
CA LEU A 81 3.74 -0.63 9.68
C LEU A 81 4.14 -0.69 11.16
N ARG A 82 5.42 -0.54 11.46
CA ARG A 82 5.90 -0.47 12.86
C ARG A 82 5.27 0.68 13.63
N LYS A 83 5.06 1.83 12.98
CA LYS A 83 4.40 2.97 13.63
C LYS A 83 2.93 2.68 13.92
N VAL A 84 2.19 2.08 13.00
CA VAL A 84 0.80 1.67 13.22
C VAL A 84 0.71 0.63 14.34
N ALA A 85 1.52 -0.43 14.24
CA ALA A 85 1.54 -1.56 15.19
C ALA A 85 1.87 -1.11 16.63
N SER A 86 2.78 -0.15 16.80
CA SER A 86 3.22 0.32 18.12
C SER A 86 2.41 1.48 18.69
N ASP A 87 1.45 2.06 17.96
CA ASP A 87 0.66 3.17 18.47
C ASP A 87 -0.41 2.67 19.45
N PRO A 88 -0.37 3.07 20.74
CA PRO A 88 -1.32 2.58 21.73
C PRO A 88 -2.75 3.10 21.51
N ALA A 89 -2.93 4.15 20.71
CA ALA A 89 -4.23 4.80 20.49
C ALA A 89 -4.84 4.51 19.12
N ALA A 90 -4.16 3.77 18.25
CA ALA A 90 -4.65 3.44 16.91
C ALA A 90 -5.28 2.05 16.90
N ASP A 91 -6.48 1.93 16.32
CA ASP A 91 -7.08 0.64 15.94
C ASP A 91 -6.65 0.23 14.52
N TRP A 92 -6.34 1.22 13.68
CA TRP A 92 -5.86 1.07 12.31
C TRP A 92 -5.07 2.32 11.88
N GLY A 93 -4.39 2.26 10.75
CA GLY A 93 -3.67 3.40 10.15
C GLY A 93 -3.90 3.53 8.66
N LEU A 94 -3.96 4.77 8.18
CA LEU A 94 -3.89 5.13 6.75
C LEU A 94 -2.43 5.40 6.38
N ILE A 95 -1.89 4.67 5.41
CA ILE A 95 -0.55 4.84 4.85
C ILE A 95 -0.70 5.46 3.46
N LEU A 96 0.01 6.56 3.23
CA LEU A 96 0.05 7.29 1.96
C LEU A 96 1.51 7.41 1.52
N GLU A 97 1.78 7.11 0.25
CA GLU A 97 3.08 7.39 -0.39
C GLU A 97 3.24 8.90 -0.63
N ASP A 98 4.48 9.37 -0.69
CA ASP A 98 4.80 10.80 -0.82
C ASP A 98 4.68 11.34 -2.25
N ASP A 99 4.52 10.45 -3.23
CA ASP A 99 4.25 10.77 -4.63
C ASP A 99 2.75 10.79 -4.99
N VAL A 100 1.86 10.57 -4.01
CA VAL A 100 0.43 10.81 -4.16
C VAL A 100 0.18 12.30 -4.36
N SER A 101 -0.08 12.68 -5.60
CA SER A 101 -0.29 14.07 -6.01
C SER A 101 -1.77 14.48 -6.10
N LEU A 102 -2.68 13.50 -6.19
CA LEU A 102 -4.11 13.72 -6.33
C LEU A 102 -4.87 12.87 -5.31
N VAL A 103 -5.84 13.50 -4.64
CA VAL A 103 -6.74 12.86 -3.69
C VAL A 103 -8.17 13.27 -4.06
N VAL A 104 -9.12 12.35 -3.88
CA VAL A 104 -10.54 12.66 -4.11
C VAL A 104 -11.02 13.79 -3.18
N PRO A 105 -11.97 14.63 -3.61
CA PRO A 105 -12.65 15.56 -2.72
C PRO A 105 -13.33 14.82 -1.56
N ASP A 106 -13.41 15.45 -0.38
CA ASP A 106 -14.05 14.90 0.82
C ASP A 106 -13.50 13.52 1.23
N VAL A 107 -12.16 13.36 1.20
CA VAL A 107 -11.48 12.09 1.48
C VAL A 107 -11.87 11.46 2.83
N ASP A 108 -12.15 12.28 3.83
CA ASP A 108 -12.63 11.86 5.15
C ASP A 108 -14.00 11.20 5.07
N ARG A 109 -14.92 11.77 4.27
CA ARG A 109 -16.23 11.18 4.00
C ARG A 109 -16.09 9.88 3.21
N SER A 110 -15.24 9.86 2.18
CA SER A 110 -14.99 8.64 1.40
C SER A 110 -14.45 7.51 2.29
N ILE A 111 -13.49 7.80 3.17
CA ILE A 111 -12.97 6.82 4.12
C ILE A 111 -14.07 6.34 5.07
N ALA A 112 -14.90 7.24 5.62
CA ALA A 112 -16.00 6.85 6.50
C ALA A 112 -16.98 5.89 5.80
N THR A 113 -17.37 6.20 4.56
CA THR A 113 -18.25 5.36 3.75
C THR A 113 -17.62 4.01 3.38
N ILE A 114 -16.31 3.94 3.18
CA ILE A 114 -15.60 2.67 3.00
C ILE A 114 -15.65 1.86 4.30
N LEU A 115 -15.34 2.47 5.44
CA LEU A 115 -15.35 1.80 6.75
C LEU A 115 -16.74 1.25 7.12
N GLU A 116 -17.82 1.94 6.73
CA GLU A 116 -19.21 1.48 6.93
C GLU A 116 -19.57 0.24 6.10
N GLN A 117 -18.87 0.00 4.99
CA GLN A 117 -19.09 -1.16 4.11
C GLN A 117 -18.24 -2.38 4.50
N LEU A 118 -17.16 -2.18 5.27
CA LEU A 118 -16.27 -3.26 5.67
C LEU A 118 -16.91 -4.11 6.78
N PRO A 119 -16.70 -5.44 6.77
CA PRO A 119 -17.10 -6.25 7.91
C PRO A 119 -16.19 -6.00 9.10
N ASP A 120 -16.65 -6.31 10.32
CA ASP A 120 -15.90 -6.11 11.56
C ASP A 120 -14.49 -6.73 11.56
N HIS A 121 -14.26 -7.75 10.73
CA HIS A 121 -13.04 -8.56 10.65
C HIS A 121 -12.10 -8.21 9.49
N TRP A 122 -12.23 -7.05 8.83
CA TRP A 122 -11.29 -6.64 7.77
C TRP A 122 -9.86 -6.51 8.31
N SER A 123 -8.83 -6.80 7.50
CA SER A 123 -7.42 -6.68 7.94
C SER A 123 -6.69 -5.51 7.25
N ALA A 124 -6.89 -5.34 5.95
CA ALA A 124 -6.36 -4.21 5.19
C ALA A 124 -7.30 -3.82 4.03
N VAL A 125 -7.19 -2.56 3.59
CA VAL A 125 -7.93 -2.00 2.47
C VAL A 125 -6.99 -1.23 1.55
N PHE A 126 -6.90 -1.63 0.28
CA PHE A 126 -6.15 -0.89 -0.74
C PHE A 126 -7.06 0.20 -1.33
N LEU A 127 -6.61 1.46 -1.27
CA LEU A 127 -7.39 2.63 -1.67
C LEU A 127 -6.94 3.23 -3.00
N GLY A 128 -5.70 2.96 -3.41
CA GLY A 128 -5.15 3.41 -4.67
C GLY A 128 -5.04 2.26 -5.65
N TYR A 129 -5.73 2.36 -6.78
CA TYR A 129 -5.47 1.50 -7.93
C TYR A 129 -5.48 2.37 -9.18
N HIS A 130 -4.45 2.22 -10.01
CA HIS A 130 -4.59 2.63 -11.38
C HIS A 130 -5.54 1.64 -12.04
N ASN A 131 -6.60 2.10 -12.70
CA ASN A 131 -7.37 1.19 -13.54
C ASN A 131 -6.41 0.45 -14.52
N LYS A 132 -6.90 -0.58 -15.23
CA LYS A 132 -6.08 -1.35 -16.18
C LYS A 132 -5.35 -0.51 -17.26
N TYR A 133 -5.62 0.79 -17.35
CA TYR A 133 -5.00 1.75 -18.25
C TYR A 133 -4.05 2.74 -17.57
N GLY A 134 -3.72 2.58 -16.28
CA GLY A 134 -2.84 3.53 -15.60
C GLY A 134 -3.52 4.84 -15.19
N CYS A 135 -4.83 5.02 -15.43
CA CYS A 135 -5.45 6.34 -15.26
C CYS A 135 -5.86 6.61 -13.81
N PRO A 136 -5.67 7.84 -13.29
CA PRO A 136 -6.22 8.25 -12.01
C PRO A 136 -7.76 8.24 -12.02
N HIS A 137 -8.35 8.17 -10.82
CA HIS A 137 -9.79 8.26 -10.62
C HIS A 137 -10.39 9.52 -11.27
N ARG A 138 -11.51 9.39 -11.99
CA ARG A 138 -12.23 10.50 -12.64
C ARG A 138 -12.49 11.70 -11.71
N ARG A 139 -12.78 11.44 -10.43
CA ARG A 139 -13.04 12.48 -9.41
C ARG A 139 -11.79 13.23 -9.00
N ALA A 140 -10.62 12.62 -9.14
CA ALA A 140 -9.34 13.24 -8.83
C ALA A 140 -8.83 14.15 -9.98
N VAL A 141 -9.21 13.86 -11.23
CA VAL A 141 -8.76 14.61 -12.42
C VAL A 141 -9.70 15.76 -12.79
N ASN A 142 -11.02 15.58 -12.63
CA ASN A 142 -11.99 16.62 -12.98
C ASN A 142 -12.15 17.64 -11.84
N SER A 143 -11.20 18.58 -11.71
CA SER A 143 -11.32 19.69 -10.76
C SER A 143 -12.52 20.61 -11.04
N SER A 144 -13.08 20.55 -12.26
CA SER A 144 -14.29 21.25 -12.68
C SER A 144 -15.58 20.47 -12.41
N TYR A 145 -15.50 19.29 -11.78
CA TYR A 145 -16.68 18.56 -11.31
C TYR A 145 -17.28 19.33 -10.12
N THR A 146 -18.00 20.41 -10.43
CA THR A 146 -18.92 21.04 -9.51
C THR A 146 -20.07 20.08 -9.34
N ARG A 147 -19.96 19.24 -8.30
CA ARG A 147 -21.06 18.43 -7.81
C ARG A 147 -22.27 19.35 -7.63
N SER A 148 -23.36 19.11 -8.35
CA SER A 148 -24.61 19.79 -8.00
C SER A 148 -24.95 19.36 -6.57
N GLU A 149 -25.38 20.30 -5.73
CA GLU A 149 -25.69 20.02 -4.31
C GLU A 149 -26.73 18.90 -4.14
N GLU A 150 -27.44 18.55 -5.21
CA GLU A 150 -28.51 17.56 -5.28
C GLU A 150 -28.03 16.14 -5.63
N GLU A 151 -26.81 15.95 -6.13
CA GLU A 151 -26.33 14.60 -6.49
C GLU A 151 -25.66 13.95 -5.25
N GLU A 152 -26.35 13.00 -4.62
CA GLU A 152 -25.75 12.11 -3.64
C GLU A 152 -24.65 11.30 -4.34
N ALA A 153 -23.40 11.47 -3.91
CA ALA A 153 -22.29 10.72 -4.45
C ALA A 153 -22.54 9.23 -4.17
N GLU A 154 -22.58 8.44 -5.24
CA GLU A 154 -22.59 6.99 -5.10
C GLU A 154 -21.39 6.56 -4.25
N PRO A 155 -21.60 5.67 -3.26
CA PRO A 155 -20.52 5.19 -2.43
C PRO A 155 -19.48 4.46 -3.30
N GLU A 156 -18.20 4.64 -3.00
CA GLU A 156 -17.15 3.91 -3.69
C GLU A 156 -17.31 2.41 -3.36
N PRO A 157 -17.38 1.53 -4.37
CA PRO A 157 -17.63 0.12 -4.14
C PRO A 157 -16.41 -0.54 -3.49
N VAL A 158 -16.65 -1.33 -2.45
CA VAL A 158 -15.65 -2.12 -1.75
C VAL A 158 -15.77 -3.58 -2.19
N PHE A 159 -14.67 -4.18 -2.62
CA PHE A 159 -14.61 -5.56 -3.08
C PHE A 159 -13.65 -6.37 -2.23
N GLU A 160 -13.96 -7.63 -2.00
CA GLU A 160 -12.99 -8.57 -1.45
C GLU A 160 -11.96 -8.94 -2.51
N ILE A 161 -10.69 -9.05 -2.10
CA ILE A 161 -9.57 -9.44 -2.95
C ILE A 161 -9.25 -10.91 -2.69
N HIS A 162 -9.15 -11.70 -3.77
CA HIS A 162 -8.74 -13.11 -3.71
C HIS A 162 -7.42 -13.41 -4.43
N ASP A 163 -6.77 -12.39 -5.00
CA ASP A 163 -5.47 -12.54 -5.67
C ASP A 163 -4.56 -11.34 -5.36
N HIS A 164 -3.25 -11.55 -5.47
CA HIS A 164 -2.26 -10.54 -5.15
C HIS A 164 -2.52 -9.23 -5.91
N ASN A 165 -2.21 -8.11 -5.26
CA ASN A 165 -2.37 -6.78 -5.82
C ASN A 165 -1.02 -6.06 -5.88
N TRP A 166 -0.91 -5.16 -6.86
CA TRP A 166 0.25 -4.30 -7.09
C TRP A 166 -0.16 -2.84 -6.85
N GLY A 167 0.74 -2.04 -6.30
CA GLY A 167 0.50 -0.65 -5.93
C GLY A 167 0.05 -0.47 -4.47
N LEU A 168 0.86 0.25 -3.69
CA LEU A 168 0.59 0.61 -2.28
C LEU A 168 0.47 2.13 -2.07
N TYR A 169 0.05 2.87 -3.11
CA TYR A 169 -0.05 4.33 -3.11
C TYR A 169 -0.76 4.88 -1.88
N ALA A 170 -1.92 4.30 -1.58
CA ALA A 170 -2.75 4.62 -0.43
C ALA A 170 -3.43 3.34 0.05
N TRP A 171 -3.34 3.04 1.34
CA TRP A 171 -4.00 1.86 1.91
C TRP A 171 -4.20 2.01 3.42
N MET A 172 -5.21 1.32 3.94
CA MET A 172 -5.49 1.21 5.37
C MET A 172 -5.12 -0.17 5.88
N VAL A 173 -4.67 -0.26 7.12
CA VAL A 173 -4.30 -1.52 7.76
C VAL A 173 -4.68 -1.48 9.23
N LYS A 174 -5.33 -2.53 9.72
CA LYS A 174 -5.59 -2.70 11.16
C LYS A 174 -4.29 -2.86 11.93
N LYS A 175 -4.29 -2.44 13.18
CA LYS A 175 -3.11 -2.53 14.05
C LYS A 175 -2.61 -3.96 14.18
N GLU A 176 -3.51 -4.92 14.34
CA GLU A 176 -3.19 -6.34 14.48
C GLU A 176 -2.53 -6.86 13.20
N ALA A 177 -3.11 -6.56 12.04
CA ALA A 177 -2.54 -6.92 10.75
C ALA A 177 -1.18 -6.26 10.51
N ALA A 178 -1.01 -5.00 10.91
CA ALA A 178 0.28 -4.30 10.82
C ALA A 178 1.34 -4.96 11.71
N GLN A 179 0.97 -5.39 12.92
CA GLN A 179 1.86 -6.13 13.83
C GLN A 179 2.27 -7.47 13.22
N THR A 180 1.33 -8.26 12.70
CA THR A 180 1.59 -9.53 12.02
C THR A 180 2.54 -9.33 10.83
N LEU A 181 2.32 -8.30 10.00
CA LEU A 181 3.22 -7.98 8.89
C LEU A 181 4.63 -7.66 9.38
N VAL A 182 4.80 -6.87 10.44
CA VAL A 182 6.13 -6.56 11.00
C VAL A 182 6.84 -7.82 11.51
N ASP A 183 6.11 -8.70 12.18
CA ASP A 183 6.68 -9.86 12.85
C ASP A 183 6.97 -11.04 11.90
N GLU A 184 6.14 -11.21 10.85
CA GLU A 184 6.15 -12.43 10.04
C GLU A 184 6.49 -12.21 8.56
N LEU A 185 6.27 -11.03 7.98
CA LEU A 185 6.50 -10.81 6.54
C LEU A 185 7.99 -10.62 6.20
N PHE A 186 8.72 -9.92 7.05
CA PHE A 186 10.11 -9.53 6.76
C PHE A 186 11.09 -10.60 7.22
N PRO A 187 12.17 -10.87 6.45
CA PRO A 187 12.61 -10.15 5.25
C PRO A 187 11.85 -10.55 3.96
N ILE A 188 11.62 -9.59 3.06
CA ILE A 188 10.93 -9.82 1.77
C ILE A 188 11.88 -10.08 0.61
N SER A 189 11.45 -10.91 -0.35
CA SER A 189 12.24 -11.28 -1.54
C SER A 189 11.75 -10.67 -2.86
N SER A 190 10.66 -9.89 -2.83
CA SER A 190 9.99 -9.28 -3.98
C SER A 190 9.59 -7.83 -3.68
N GLN A 191 8.96 -7.14 -4.64
CA GLN A 191 8.36 -5.82 -4.41
C GLN A 191 7.40 -5.86 -3.20
N VAL A 192 7.38 -4.78 -2.42
CA VAL A 192 6.71 -4.73 -1.11
C VAL A 192 5.18 -4.81 -1.22
N ASP A 193 4.61 -4.25 -2.28
CA ASP A 193 3.19 -4.32 -2.60
C ASP A 193 2.72 -5.75 -2.86
N TYR A 194 3.43 -6.47 -3.72
CA TYR A 194 3.20 -7.89 -3.96
C TYR A 194 3.42 -8.72 -2.70
N ALA A 195 4.50 -8.46 -1.96
CA ALA A 195 4.83 -9.21 -0.75
C ALA A 195 3.73 -9.06 0.32
N ILE A 196 3.27 -7.83 0.58
CA ILE A 196 2.20 -7.54 1.53
C ILE A 196 0.89 -8.16 1.07
N SER A 197 0.44 -7.92 -0.16
CA SER A 197 -0.86 -8.41 -0.62
C SER A 197 -0.91 -9.94 -0.64
N LYS A 198 0.13 -10.59 -1.16
CA LYS A 198 0.25 -12.06 -1.16
C LYS A 198 0.26 -12.64 0.25
N PHE A 199 1.00 -12.02 1.18
CA PHE A 199 1.07 -12.48 2.57
C PHE A 199 -0.31 -12.41 3.22
N LEU A 200 -1.00 -11.27 3.12
CA LEU A 200 -2.33 -11.09 3.71
C LEU A 200 -3.33 -12.10 3.14
N ILE A 201 -3.34 -12.31 1.82
CA ILE A 201 -4.19 -13.31 1.17
C ILE A 201 -3.88 -14.72 1.68
N THR A 202 -2.60 -15.10 1.70
CA THR A 202 -2.21 -16.46 2.09
C THR A 202 -2.51 -16.71 3.57
N ARG A 203 -2.27 -15.71 4.42
CA ARG A 203 -2.46 -15.81 5.87
C ARG A 203 -3.94 -15.87 6.25
N PHE A 204 -4.77 -15.03 5.63
CA PHE A 204 -6.16 -14.81 6.07
C PHE A 204 -7.21 -15.53 5.20
N LEU A 205 -6.88 -15.93 3.96
CA LEU A 205 -7.77 -16.79 3.15
C LEU A 205 -7.35 -18.26 3.16
N GLY A 206 -6.10 -18.57 3.56
CA GLY A 206 -5.58 -19.94 3.59
C GLY A 206 -6.02 -20.76 4.79
N GLU A 207 -6.36 -20.12 5.91
CA GLU A 207 -6.95 -20.79 7.07
C GLU A 207 -8.46 -20.89 6.86
N GLN A 208 -8.98 -22.09 6.57
CA GLN A 208 -10.42 -22.30 6.30
C GLN A 208 -11.37 -21.85 7.43
N ASP A 209 -10.84 -21.50 8.60
CA ASP A 209 -11.57 -21.00 9.76
C ASP A 209 -11.29 -19.52 10.12
N SER A 210 -10.34 -18.84 9.46
CA SER A 210 -10.11 -17.42 9.75
C SER A 210 -11.15 -16.57 9.03
N GLN A 211 -12.02 -15.90 9.80
CA GLN A 211 -12.97 -14.93 9.27
C GLN A 211 -12.28 -13.62 8.84
N GLU A 212 -11.00 -13.58 8.47
CA GLU A 212 -10.33 -12.33 8.12
C GLU A 212 -10.27 -12.15 6.60
N SER A 213 -10.56 -10.94 6.11
CA SER A 213 -10.67 -10.67 4.68
C SER A 213 -9.91 -9.40 4.26
N LEU A 214 -9.47 -9.42 3.00
CA LEU A 214 -8.73 -8.35 2.35
C LEU A 214 -9.63 -7.60 1.37
N TYR A 215 -9.59 -6.26 1.36
CA TYR A 215 -10.50 -5.47 0.53
C TYR A 215 -9.77 -4.49 -0.41
N LEU A 216 -10.36 -4.27 -1.59
CA LEU A 216 -9.98 -3.26 -2.57
C LEU A 216 -11.12 -2.25 -2.68
N VAL A 217 -10.77 -0.98 -2.81
CA VAL A 217 -11.70 0.05 -3.28
C VAL A 217 -11.26 0.50 -4.66
N PHE A 218 -12.18 0.49 -5.63
CA PHE A 218 -11.94 1.09 -6.94
C PHE A 218 -12.33 2.57 -6.91
N GLY A 219 -11.42 3.43 -7.35
CA GLY A 219 -11.70 4.79 -7.81
C GLY A 219 -11.36 4.95 -9.29
#